data_AF-A0A7Y4JY30-F1
#
_entry.id   AF-A0A7Y4JY30-F1
#
_cell.length_a   1.000
_cell.length_b   1.000
_cell.length_c   1.000
_cell.angle_alpha   90.00
_cell.angle_beta   90.00
_cell.angle_gamma   90.00
#
_symmetry.space_group_name_H-M   'P 1'
#
loop_
_entity.id
_entity.type
_entity.pdbx_description
1 polymer ?
#
loop_
_entity_poly.entity_id
_entity_poly.type
_entity_poly.pdbx_seq_one_letter_code
_entity_poly.pdbx_strand_id
1 'polypeptide(L)'
;MTAPRPSSGHATRKVAPWLGAVAVLQLVHLGAVATSFPDAHRLALVGDVAGWTVGLLAVLGTAAAALSFGAGDYLRRVWGLLTAGAVLSLVSTALRSYWMHAVPDVPFTESPLLPVRMGVVVLANVSTTFALVLLSRTYRQSGLQPPPSPRATLLWGVAALAALAVGGPALFKAVGQLGQGFAATCTAVIALASTLADMTTILLVAPILRVAYMLRGGRLAWVWWAMGVSGAVWLFYDAREWLAPLLPGNPAEAVELLRTLRTSGLAMLGLAGWLQRSALASAQRQSHAEVALPTA
;
A
#
# COMPACT_ATOMS: atom_id res chain seq x y z
N MET A 1 14.80 -41.08 -10.67
CA MET A 1 13.46 -40.47 -10.77
C MET A 1 13.61 -38.96 -10.79
N THR A 2 13.43 -38.34 -11.95
CA THR A 2 13.47 -36.89 -12.12
C THR A 2 12.09 -36.33 -11.85
N ALA A 3 11.93 -35.56 -10.77
CA ALA A 3 10.68 -34.89 -10.47
C ALA A 3 10.28 -33.97 -11.65
N PRO A 4 9.01 -33.99 -12.11
CA PRO A 4 8.57 -33.14 -13.21
C PRO A 4 8.81 -31.68 -12.86
N ARG A 5 9.51 -30.95 -13.75
CA ARG A 5 9.75 -29.52 -13.57
C ARG A 5 8.40 -28.79 -13.62
N PRO A 6 7.99 -28.06 -12.57
CA PRO A 6 6.76 -27.28 -12.60
C PRO A 6 6.84 -26.26 -13.73
N SER A 7 5.84 -26.23 -14.61
CA SER A 7 5.79 -25.28 -15.73
C SER A 7 5.52 -23.85 -15.20
N SER A 8 6.60 -23.08 -15.03
CA SER A 8 6.54 -21.71 -14.51
C SER A 8 5.72 -20.75 -15.39
N GLY A 9 5.53 -21.07 -16.68
CA GLY A 9 4.83 -20.21 -17.64
C GLY A 9 3.31 -20.07 -17.45
N HIS A 10 2.65 -20.98 -16.71
CA HIS A 10 1.19 -20.92 -16.55
C HIS A 10 0.73 -19.92 -15.49
N ALA A 11 1.54 -19.69 -14.44
CA ALA A 11 1.18 -18.78 -13.35
C ALA A 11 1.21 -17.31 -13.79
N THR A 12 2.20 -16.94 -14.61
CA THR A 12 2.40 -15.57 -15.09
C THR A 12 1.29 -15.11 -16.03
N ARG A 13 0.83 -15.97 -16.95
CA ARG A 13 -0.26 -15.66 -17.90
C ARG A 13 -1.57 -15.25 -17.21
N LYS A 14 -1.85 -15.79 -16.03
CA LYS A 14 -3.10 -15.48 -15.28
C LYS A 14 -3.02 -14.18 -14.47
N VAL A 15 -1.81 -13.69 -14.16
CA VAL A 15 -1.60 -12.46 -13.36
C VAL A 15 -1.42 -11.23 -14.25
N ALA A 16 -0.86 -11.40 -15.45
CA ALA A 16 -0.64 -10.35 -16.44
C ALA A 16 -1.83 -9.39 -16.67
N PRO A 17 -3.09 -9.84 -16.84
CA PRO A 17 -4.20 -8.91 -17.08
C PRO A 17 -4.47 -7.98 -15.89
N TRP A 18 -4.26 -8.47 -14.66
CA TRP A 18 -4.47 -7.67 -13.45
C TRP A 18 -3.37 -6.61 -13.27
N LEU A 19 -2.11 -6.98 -13.55
CA LEU A 19 -1.01 -6.02 -13.56
C LEU A 19 -1.20 -4.97 -14.66
N GLY A 20 -1.66 -5.39 -15.85
CA GLY A 20 -2.00 -4.50 -16.94
C GLY A 20 -3.11 -3.51 -16.57
N ALA A 21 -4.17 -3.98 -15.91
CA ALA A 21 -5.26 -3.13 -15.45
C ALA A 21 -4.79 -2.07 -14.42
N VAL A 22 -3.95 -2.46 -13.46
CA VAL A 22 -3.36 -1.50 -12.51
C VAL A 22 -2.49 -0.50 -13.25
N ALA A 23 -1.61 -0.94 -14.15
CA ALA A 23 -0.75 -0.03 -14.92
C ALA A 23 -1.57 0.97 -15.75
N VAL A 24 -2.61 0.51 -16.45
CA VAL A 24 -3.51 1.38 -17.23
C VAL A 24 -4.20 2.40 -16.30
N LEU A 25 -4.72 1.96 -15.15
CA LEU A 25 -5.36 2.86 -14.18
C LEU A 25 -4.39 3.97 -13.72
N GLN A 26 -3.12 3.62 -13.47
CA GLN A 26 -2.11 4.60 -13.08
C GLN A 26 -1.75 5.58 -14.21
N LEU A 27 -1.59 5.08 -15.44
CA LEU A 27 -1.30 5.92 -16.60
C LEU A 27 -2.46 6.88 -16.91
N VAL A 28 -3.70 6.41 -16.79
CA VAL A 28 -4.90 7.25 -16.95
C VAL A 28 -4.94 8.33 -15.88
N HIS A 29 -4.67 7.99 -14.61
CA HIS A 29 -4.63 8.99 -13.54
C HIS A 29 -3.49 10.02 -13.75
N LEU A 30 -2.29 9.55 -14.11
CA LEU A 30 -1.15 10.43 -14.40
C LEU A 30 -1.45 11.40 -15.55
N GLY A 31 -2.01 10.89 -16.66
CA GLY A 31 -2.41 11.72 -17.79
C GLY A 31 -3.53 12.69 -17.45
N ALA A 32 -4.51 12.28 -16.63
CA ALA A 32 -5.58 13.15 -16.16
C ALA A 32 -5.05 14.29 -15.29
N VAL A 33 -4.10 14.02 -14.39
CA VAL A 33 -3.43 15.07 -13.59
C VAL A 33 -2.64 16.02 -14.48
N ALA A 34 -1.81 15.50 -15.38
CA ALA A 34 -0.97 16.29 -16.27
C ALA A 34 -1.77 17.25 -17.18
N THR A 35 -2.99 16.86 -17.54
CA THR A 35 -3.89 17.67 -18.39
C THR A 35 -4.81 18.61 -17.61
N SER A 36 -4.76 18.57 -16.27
CA SER A 36 -5.65 19.36 -15.41
C SER A 36 -4.94 20.48 -14.63
N PHE A 37 -3.64 20.70 -14.80
CA PHE A 37 -2.92 21.78 -14.10
C PHE A 37 -3.50 23.19 -14.27
N PRO A 38 -4.02 23.59 -15.44
CA PRO A 38 -4.60 24.92 -15.61
C PRO A 38 -5.88 25.16 -14.79
N ASP A 39 -6.53 24.10 -14.29
CA ASP A 39 -7.82 24.15 -13.60
C ASP A 39 -7.75 23.40 -12.27
N ALA A 40 -7.60 24.16 -11.18
CA ALA A 40 -7.49 23.62 -9.83
C ALA A 40 -8.71 22.78 -9.40
N HIS A 41 -9.92 23.14 -9.87
CA HIS A 41 -11.13 22.40 -9.55
C HIS A 41 -11.13 21.04 -10.25
N ARG A 42 -10.79 21.03 -11.55
CA ARG A 42 -10.65 19.78 -12.31
C ARG A 42 -9.56 18.88 -11.72
N LEU A 43 -8.41 19.44 -11.33
CA LEU A 43 -7.34 18.69 -10.67
C LEU A 43 -7.81 18.03 -9.36
N ALA A 44 -8.56 18.78 -8.54
CA ALA A 44 -9.15 18.25 -7.31
C ALA A 44 -10.12 17.09 -7.58
N LEU A 45 -11.01 17.24 -8.57
CA LEU A 45 -11.94 16.20 -9.00
C LEU A 45 -11.22 14.93 -9.50
N VAL A 46 -10.18 15.09 -10.31
CA VAL A 46 -9.35 13.97 -10.79
C VAL A 46 -8.75 13.21 -9.61
N GLY A 47 -8.16 13.94 -8.66
CA GLY A 47 -7.57 13.35 -7.46
C GLY A 47 -8.60 12.61 -6.60
N ASP A 48 -9.80 13.16 -6.46
CA ASP A 48 -10.88 12.53 -5.70
C ASP A 48 -11.40 11.27 -6.40
N VAL A 49 -11.74 11.33 -7.69
CA VAL A 49 -12.22 10.16 -8.45
C VAL A 49 -11.19 9.03 -8.42
N ALA A 50 -9.91 9.35 -8.63
CA ALA A 50 -8.83 8.37 -8.55
C ALA A 50 -8.71 7.81 -7.13
N GLY A 51 -8.75 8.67 -6.11
CA GLY A 51 -8.70 8.28 -4.69
C GLY A 51 -9.84 7.35 -4.26
N TRP A 52 -11.07 7.65 -4.67
CA TRP A 52 -12.25 6.79 -4.45
C TRP A 52 -12.09 5.44 -5.15
N THR A 53 -11.71 5.46 -6.43
CA THR A 53 -11.57 4.25 -7.24
C THR A 53 -10.55 3.28 -6.64
N VAL A 54 -9.33 3.75 -6.38
CA VAL A 54 -8.27 2.90 -5.81
C VAL A 54 -8.52 2.54 -4.35
N GLY A 55 -9.20 3.41 -3.59
CA GLY A 55 -9.60 3.12 -2.22
C GLY A 55 -10.62 1.98 -2.15
N LEU A 56 -11.64 1.99 -3.01
CA LEU A 56 -12.60 0.88 -3.14
C LEU A 56 -11.91 -0.40 -3.60
N LEU A 57 -11.01 -0.32 -4.59
CA LEU A 57 -10.22 -1.49 -5.02
C LEU A 57 -9.38 -2.07 -3.88
N ALA A 58 -8.74 -1.22 -3.08
CA ALA A 58 -7.98 -1.65 -1.90
C ALA A 58 -8.88 -2.38 -0.90
N VAL A 59 -9.99 -1.76 -0.49
CA VAL A 59 -10.95 -2.34 0.46
C VAL A 59 -11.48 -3.69 -0.03
N LEU A 60 -11.97 -3.75 -1.27
CA LEU A 60 -12.56 -4.96 -1.83
C LEU A 60 -11.51 -6.06 -1.98
N GLY A 61 -10.31 -5.72 -2.45
CA GLY A 61 -9.22 -6.67 -2.62
C GLY A 61 -8.77 -7.27 -1.29
N THR A 62 -8.50 -6.45 -0.27
CA THR A 62 -8.08 -6.94 1.04
C THR A 62 -9.18 -7.69 1.78
N ALA A 63 -10.44 -7.26 1.64
CA ALA A 63 -11.59 -7.97 2.22
C ALA A 63 -11.76 -9.35 1.58
N ALA A 64 -11.67 -9.42 0.25
CA ALA A 64 -11.73 -10.67 -0.49
C ALA A 64 -10.62 -11.65 -0.07
N ALA A 65 -9.42 -11.14 0.20
CA ALA A 65 -8.33 -11.94 0.77
C ALA A 65 -8.66 -12.42 2.19
N ALA A 66 -9.10 -11.54 3.08
CA ALA A 66 -9.43 -11.87 4.47
C ALA A 66 -10.52 -12.95 4.56
N LEU A 67 -11.56 -12.84 3.74
CA LEU A 67 -12.69 -13.78 3.69
C LEU A 67 -12.32 -15.14 3.07
N SER A 68 -11.15 -15.25 2.42
CA SER A 68 -10.67 -16.52 1.87
C SER A 68 -10.04 -17.46 2.92
N PHE A 69 -9.88 -16.99 4.16
CA PHE A 69 -9.28 -17.73 5.27
C PHE A 69 -10.31 -18.13 6.33
N GLY A 70 -10.04 -19.25 7.02
CA GLY A 70 -10.87 -19.76 8.11
C GLY A 70 -10.86 -18.86 9.34
N ALA A 71 -11.79 -19.10 10.26
CA ALA A 71 -11.75 -18.45 11.57
C ALA A 71 -10.53 -18.97 12.35
N GLY A 72 -9.75 -18.05 12.93
CA GLY A 72 -8.53 -18.39 13.67
C GLY A 72 -7.23 -18.29 12.86
N ASP A 73 -7.29 -18.28 11.53
CA ASP A 73 -6.11 -18.13 10.68
C ASP A 73 -5.39 -16.80 10.94
N TYR A 74 -4.08 -16.86 11.18
CA TYR A 74 -3.26 -15.66 11.38
C TYR A 74 -3.33 -14.70 10.19
N LEU A 75 -3.33 -15.24 8.96
CA LEU A 75 -3.44 -14.42 7.76
C LEU A 75 -4.81 -13.75 7.62
N ARG A 76 -5.89 -14.33 8.14
CA ARG A 76 -7.20 -13.64 8.21
C ARG A 76 -7.10 -12.35 9.01
N ARG A 77 -6.37 -12.39 10.14
CA ARG A 77 -6.15 -11.19 10.99
C ARG A 77 -5.31 -10.14 10.27
N VAL A 78 -4.24 -10.56 9.58
CA VAL A 78 -3.41 -9.66 8.75
C VAL A 78 -4.25 -8.95 7.70
N TRP A 79 -4.97 -9.71 6.86
CA TRP A 79 -5.79 -9.13 5.79
C TRP A 79 -6.99 -8.34 6.33
N GLY A 80 -7.54 -8.74 7.47
CA GLY A 80 -8.59 -7.98 8.17
C GLY A 80 -8.11 -6.61 8.63
N LEU A 81 -6.91 -6.53 9.20
CA LEU A 81 -6.29 -5.25 9.59
C LEU A 81 -5.93 -4.39 8.37
N LEU A 82 -5.44 -4.98 7.27
CA LEU A 82 -5.24 -4.25 6.01
C LEU A 82 -6.57 -3.71 5.46
N THR A 83 -7.66 -4.47 5.59
CA THR A 83 -9.00 -4.03 5.18
C THR A 83 -9.50 -2.88 6.05
N ALA A 84 -9.35 -2.98 7.37
CA ALA A 84 -9.70 -1.90 8.28
C ALA A 84 -8.89 -0.63 7.95
N GLY A 85 -7.58 -0.75 7.72
CA GLY A 85 -6.72 0.35 7.30
C GLY A 85 -7.14 0.97 5.96
N ALA A 86 -7.53 0.15 4.98
CA ALA A 86 -8.03 0.62 3.68
C ALA A 86 -9.39 1.34 3.81
N VAL A 87 -10.31 0.83 4.64
CA VAL A 87 -11.61 1.46 4.90
C VAL A 87 -11.41 2.81 5.58
N LEU A 88 -10.58 2.87 6.62
CA LEU A 88 -10.26 4.13 7.31
C LEU A 88 -9.59 5.12 6.35
N SER A 89 -8.67 4.65 5.49
CA SER A 89 -8.06 5.48 4.46
C SER A 89 -9.09 6.04 3.47
N LEU A 90 -10.09 5.25 3.07
CA LEU A 90 -11.20 5.67 2.22
C LEU A 90 -12.10 6.69 2.93
N VAL A 91 -12.40 6.50 4.21
CA VAL A 91 -13.14 7.47 5.03
C VAL A 91 -12.37 8.79 5.13
N SER A 92 -11.04 8.76 5.31
CA SER A 92 -10.21 9.97 5.30
C SER A 92 -10.26 10.71 3.96
N THR A 93 -10.26 9.98 2.84
CA THR A 93 -10.49 10.53 1.49
C THR A 93 -11.88 11.16 1.39
N ALA A 94 -12.91 10.49 1.89
CA ALA A 94 -14.29 10.96 1.87
C ALA A 94 -14.47 12.28 2.65
N LEU A 95 -13.92 12.35 3.88
CA LEU A 95 -13.96 13.56 4.70
C LEU A 95 -13.30 14.74 3.97
N ARG A 96 -12.13 14.51 3.37
CA ARG A 96 -11.41 15.53 2.61
C ARG A 96 -12.21 15.99 1.40
N SER A 97 -12.66 15.04 0.58
CA SER A 97 -13.43 15.30 -0.64
C SER A 97 -14.70 16.08 -0.31
N TYR A 98 -15.48 15.63 0.67
CA TYR A 98 -16.67 16.33 1.14
C TYR A 98 -16.39 17.79 1.50
N TRP A 99 -15.37 18.06 2.32
CA TRP A 99 -15.03 19.42 2.73
C TRP A 99 -14.60 20.29 1.55
N MET A 100 -13.72 19.78 0.68
CA MET A 100 -13.21 20.53 -0.47
C MET A 100 -14.30 20.89 -1.49
N HIS A 101 -15.40 20.14 -1.54
CA HIS A 101 -16.55 20.46 -2.40
C HIS A 101 -17.60 21.31 -1.69
N ALA A 102 -17.77 21.17 -0.37
CA ALA A 102 -18.71 21.95 0.42
C ALA A 102 -18.20 23.38 0.70
N VAL A 103 -16.89 23.53 0.89
CA VAL A 103 -16.22 24.79 1.25
C VAL A 103 -14.92 24.93 0.42
N PRO A 104 -15.01 25.21 -0.89
CA PRO A 104 -13.87 25.09 -1.81
C PRO A 104 -12.72 26.07 -1.56
N ASP A 105 -13.02 27.23 -0.98
CA ASP A 105 -12.03 28.29 -0.77
C ASP A 105 -11.31 28.21 0.59
N VAL A 106 -11.68 27.25 1.44
CA VAL A 106 -11.12 27.10 2.79
C VAL A 106 -10.31 25.81 2.89
N PRO A 107 -9.01 25.88 3.25
CA PRO A 107 -8.17 24.69 3.32
C PRO A 107 -8.70 23.70 4.37
N PHE A 108 -8.52 22.40 4.13
CA PHE A 108 -8.99 21.36 5.05
C PHE A 108 -8.41 21.49 6.47
N THR A 109 -7.24 22.13 6.63
CA THR A 109 -6.63 22.39 7.94
C THR A 109 -7.47 23.28 8.85
N GLU A 110 -8.42 24.03 8.29
CA GLU A 110 -9.37 24.86 9.04
C GLU A 110 -10.73 24.18 9.23
N SER A 111 -10.89 22.96 8.71
CA SER A 111 -12.14 22.21 8.82
C SER A 111 -12.41 21.74 10.26
N PRO A 112 -13.67 21.82 10.74
CA PRO A 112 -14.06 21.15 11.98
C PRO A 112 -13.95 19.62 11.90
N LEU A 113 -13.81 19.05 10.69
CA LEU A 113 -13.58 17.62 10.48
C LEU A 113 -12.12 17.21 10.67
N LEU A 114 -11.19 18.15 10.87
CA LEU A 114 -9.76 17.86 11.03
C LEU A 114 -9.46 16.87 12.17
N PRO A 115 -10.06 16.97 13.38
CA PRO A 115 -9.80 16.02 14.47
C PRO A 115 -10.33 14.62 14.15
N VAL A 116 -11.48 14.53 13.46
CA VAL A 116 -12.05 13.26 13.01
C VAL A 116 -11.12 12.61 11.98
N ARG A 117 -10.66 13.39 11.00
CA ARG A 117 -9.69 12.92 10.02
C ARG A 117 -8.38 12.49 10.68
N MET A 118 -7.90 13.23 11.69
CA MET A 118 -6.73 12.84 12.48
C MET A 118 -6.90 11.45 13.08
N GLY A 119 -7.99 11.21 13.82
CA GLY A 119 -8.26 9.90 14.42
C GLY A 119 -8.31 8.79 13.37
N VAL A 120 -9.03 9.01 12.28
CA VAL A 120 -9.17 8.04 11.19
C VAL A 120 -7.82 7.72 10.53
N VAL A 121 -6.99 8.72 10.23
CA VAL A 121 -5.68 8.52 9.59
C VAL A 121 -4.70 7.83 10.54
N VAL A 122 -4.69 8.19 11.82
CA VAL A 122 -3.85 7.51 12.83
C VAL A 122 -4.24 6.04 12.93
N LEU A 123 -5.53 5.74 13.06
CA LEU A 123 -6.01 4.36 13.14
C LEU A 123 -5.75 3.58 11.84
N ALA A 124 -5.84 4.22 10.68
CA ALA A 124 -5.51 3.59 9.39
C ALA A 124 -4.06 3.11 9.38
N ASN A 125 -3.13 4.01 9.72
CA ASN A 125 -1.69 3.74 9.77
C ASN A 125 -1.34 2.69 10.83
N VAL A 126 -1.91 2.78 12.04
CA VAL A 126 -1.68 1.78 13.08
C VAL A 126 -2.16 0.39 12.62
N SER A 127 -3.32 0.32 11.98
CA SER A 127 -3.88 -0.95 11.49
C SER A 127 -3.01 -1.58 10.41
N THR A 128 -2.58 -0.80 9.41
CA THR A 128 -1.73 -1.30 8.32
C THR A 128 -0.35 -1.71 8.82
N THR A 129 0.29 -0.88 9.64
CA THR A 129 1.61 -1.19 10.21
C THR A 129 1.55 -2.43 11.09
N PHE A 130 0.54 -2.54 11.97
CA PHE A 130 0.38 -3.72 12.82
C PHE A 130 0.10 -4.99 11.99
N ALA A 131 -0.63 -4.88 10.88
CA ALA A 131 -0.82 -5.98 9.94
C ALA A 131 0.51 -6.48 9.36
N LEU A 132 1.39 -5.57 8.93
CA LEU A 132 2.71 -5.92 8.38
C LEU A 132 3.64 -6.52 9.45
N VAL A 133 3.60 -5.99 10.69
CA VAL A 133 4.33 -6.59 11.81
C VAL A 133 3.82 -8.00 12.08
N LEU A 134 2.51 -8.22 12.12
CA LEU A 134 1.92 -9.54 12.31
C LEU A 134 2.31 -10.49 11.17
N LEU A 135 2.24 -10.03 9.92
CA LEU A 135 2.68 -10.79 8.74
C LEU A 135 4.15 -11.22 8.87
N SER A 136 5.03 -10.30 9.29
CA SER A 136 6.44 -10.60 9.50
C SER A 136 6.65 -11.69 10.56
N ARG A 137 5.85 -11.67 11.64
CA ARG A 137 5.87 -12.71 12.68
C ARG A 137 5.33 -14.04 12.16
N THR A 138 4.28 -14.03 11.34
CA THR A 138 3.73 -15.23 10.72
C THR A 138 4.78 -15.96 9.88
N TYR A 139 5.57 -15.24 9.07
CA TYR A 139 6.67 -15.86 8.32
C TYR A 139 7.74 -16.47 9.22
N ARG A 140 8.01 -15.82 10.36
CA ARG A 140 8.97 -16.34 11.32
C ARG A 140 8.51 -17.66 11.92
N GLN A 141 7.24 -17.74 12.27
CA GLN A 141 6.62 -18.93 12.88
C GLN A 141 6.41 -20.07 11.88
N SER A 142 6.12 -19.75 10.61
CA SER A 142 5.89 -20.76 9.57
C SER A 142 7.17 -21.35 8.98
N GLY A 143 8.35 -20.99 9.51
CA GLY A 143 9.64 -21.43 8.97
C GLY A 143 9.98 -20.88 7.58
N LEU A 144 9.21 -19.90 7.08
CA LEU A 144 9.43 -19.27 5.76
C LEU A 144 10.51 -18.18 5.82
N GLN A 145 11.41 -18.24 6.81
CA GLN A 145 12.50 -17.28 6.93
C GLN A 145 13.61 -17.61 5.94
N PRO A 146 13.98 -16.68 5.04
CA PRO A 146 15.16 -16.88 4.22
C PRO A 146 16.40 -16.87 5.11
N PRO A 147 17.38 -17.77 4.86
CA PRO A 147 18.60 -17.83 5.66
C PRO A 147 19.30 -16.47 5.68
N PRO A 148 19.96 -16.10 6.79
CA PRO A 148 20.72 -14.85 6.86
C PRO A 148 21.79 -14.83 5.77
N SER A 149 22.00 -13.67 5.15
CA SER A 149 23.04 -13.47 4.15
C SER A 149 23.53 -12.02 4.18
N PRO A 150 24.80 -11.74 3.82
CA PRO A 150 25.33 -10.38 3.78
C PRO A 150 24.50 -9.44 2.89
N ARG A 151 23.99 -9.96 1.76
CA ARG A 151 23.11 -9.21 0.84
C ARG A 151 21.80 -8.81 1.51
N ALA A 152 21.24 -9.68 2.35
CA ALA A 152 20.02 -9.36 3.09
C ALA A 152 20.27 -8.32 4.18
N THR A 153 21.40 -8.40 4.88
CA THR A 153 21.80 -7.39 5.86
C THR A 153 22.02 -6.05 5.18
N LEU A 154 22.69 -6.02 4.03
CA LEU A 154 22.87 -4.81 3.22
C LEU A 154 21.53 -4.22 2.78
N LEU A 155 20.62 -5.05 2.24
CA LEU A 155 19.29 -4.59 1.82
C LEU A 155 18.50 -3.98 2.99
N TRP A 156 18.55 -4.61 4.17
CA TRP A 156 17.90 -4.07 5.36
C TRP A 156 18.56 -2.75 5.81
N GLY A 157 19.90 -2.68 5.79
CA GLY A 157 20.64 -1.45 6.09
C GLY A 157 20.28 -0.31 5.12
N VAL A 158 20.19 -0.59 3.82
CA VAL A 158 19.74 0.39 2.81
C VAL A 158 18.30 0.83 3.07
N ALA A 159 17.40 -0.10 3.38
CA ALA A 159 16.01 0.25 3.72
C ALA A 159 15.93 1.11 4.99
N ALA A 160 16.74 0.82 6.01
CA ALA A 160 16.80 1.62 7.24
C ALA A 160 17.35 3.02 6.98
N LEU A 161 18.43 3.15 6.21
CA LEU A 161 18.98 4.44 5.81
C LEU A 161 17.98 5.24 4.96
N ALA A 162 17.28 4.59 4.03
CA ALA A 162 16.24 5.24 3.23
C ALA A 162 15.06 5.72 4.09
N ALA A 163 14.60 4.90 5.04
CA ALA A 163 13.54 5.27 5.98
C ALA A 163 13.94 6.48 6.84
N LEU A 164 15.18 6.52 7.34
CA LEU A 164 15.70 7.65 8.12
C LEU A 164 15.88 8.89 7.26
N ALA A 165 16.42 8.75 6.04
CA ALA A 165 16.65 9.87 5.14
C ALA A 165 15.33 10.55 4.73
N VAL A 166 14.30 9.76 4.38
CA VAL A 166 13.00 10.31 3.94
C VAL A 166 12.14 10.72 5.14
N GLY A 167 12.01 9.87 6.15
CA GLY A 167 11.11 10.11 7.27
C GLY A 167 11.67 11.05 8.35
N GLY A 168 13.00 11.04 8.57
CA GLY A 168 13.62 11.78 9.68
C GLY A 168 13.31 13.29 9.69
N PRO A 169 13.55 14.01 8.58
CA PRO A 169 13.23 15.43 8.54
C PRO A 169 11.73 15.74 8.60
N ALA A 170 10.87 14.87 8.05
CA ALA A 170 9.41 15.00 8.19
C ALA A 170 8.95 14.85 9.65
N LEU A 171 9.53 13.90 10.40
CA LEU A 171 9.30 13.77 11.83
C LEU A 171 9.76 15.01 12.60
N PHE A 172 10.96 15.52 12.32
CA PHE A 172 11.48 16.72 12.98
C PHE A 172 10.56 17.93 12.77
N LYS A 173 10.14 18.15 11.52
CA LYS A 173 9.17 19.21 11.17
C LYS A 173 7.85 19.04 11.92
N ALA A 174 7.31 17.82 11.96
CA ALA A 174 6.04 17.55 12.63
C ALA A 174 6.13 17.73 14.16
N VAL A 175 7.22 17.30 14.80
CA VAL A 175 7.45 17.56 16.23
C VAL A 175 7.46 19.05 16.53
N GLY A 176 8.13 19.85 15.70
CA GLY A 176 8.17 21.31 15.88
C GLY A 176 6.81 22.00 15.81
N GLN A 177 5.82 21.37 15.15
CA GLN A 177 4.46 21.89 15.00
C GLN A 177 3.52 21.52 16.17
N LEU A 178 3.94 20.61 17.07
CA LEU A 178 3.16 20.25 18.25
C LEU A 178 3.05 21.46 19.21
N GLY A 179 1.84 21.76 19.66
CA GLY A 179 1.60 22.84 20.61
C GLY A 179 1.51 24.24 19.99
N GLN A 180 1.74 24.40 18.67
CA GLN A 180 1.60 25.70 17.98
C GLN A 180 0.14 26.15 17.77
N GLY A 181 -0.83 25.36 18.23
CA GLY A 181 -2.26 25.57 18.04
C GLY A 181 -2.97 24.25 17.71
N PHE A 182 -4.31 24.27 17.77
CA PHE A 182 -5.10 23.05 17.60
C PHE A 182 -4.92 22.41 16.21
N ALA A 183 -5.12 23.20 15.14
CA ALA A 183 -5.00 22.71 13.77
C ALA A 183 -3.58 22.24 13.42
N ALA A 184 -2.56 22.99 13.87
CA ALA A 184 -1.16 22.62 13.71
C ALA A 184 -0.84 21.30 14.44
N THR A 185 -1.33 21.14 15.67
CA THR A 185 -1.14 19.93 16.46
C THR A 185 -1.82 18.72 15.81
N CYS A 186 -3.06 18.85 15.32
CA CYS A 186 -3.73 17.76 14.61
C CYS A 186 -2.98 17.34 13.33
N THR A 187 -2.50 18.31 12.56
CA THR A 187 -1.71 18.07 11.34
C THR A 187 -0.38 17.40 11.67
N ALA A 188 0.29 17.85 12.72
CA ALA A 188 1.52 17.25 13.24
C ALA A 188 1.31 15.79 13.66
N VAL A 189 0.25 15.48 14.40
CA VAL A 189 -0.07 14.09 14.81
C VAL A 189 -0.33 13.19 13.59
N ILE A 190 -1.07 13.68 12.60
CA ILE A 190 -1.27 12.97 11.33
C ILE A 190 0.07 12.67 10.65
N ALA A 191 0.94 13.68 10.56
CA ALA A 191 2.24 13.57 9.91
C ALA A 191 3.16 12.59 10.65
N LEU A 192 3.21 12.65 11.99
CA LEU A 192 3.99 11.73 12.81
C LEU A 192 3.53 10.29 12.64
N ALA A 193 2.22 10.04 12.78
CA ALA A 193 1.68 8.68 12.66
C ALA A 193 1.90 8.08 11.28
N SER A 194 1.68 8.86 10.22
CA SER A 194 1.90 8.41 8.84
C SER A 194 3.39 8.13 8.60
N THR A 195 4.26 9.09 8.93
CA THR A 195 5.71 8.95 8.71
C THR A 195 6.30 7.75 9.46
N LEU A 196 5.90 7.51 10.72
CA LEU A 196 6.36 6.34 11.48
C LEU A 196 5.84 5.03 10.88
N ALA A 197 4.60 5.01 10.41
CA ALA A 197 4.01 3.85 9.73
C ALA A 197 4.73 3.55 8.41
N ASP A 198 5.06 4.57 7.63
CA ASP A 198 5.78 4.45 6.36
C ASP A 198 7.22 4.00 6.59
N MET A 199 7.94 4.59 7.55
CA MET A 199 9.28 4.13 7.95
C MET A 199 9.26 2.65 8.37
N THR A 200 8.25 2.24 9.15
CA THR A 200 8.10 0.84 9.54
C THR A 200 7.80 -0.04 8.32
N THR A 201 6.95 0.42 7.41
CA THR A 201 6.63 -0.29 6.16
C THR A 201 7.90 -0.48 5.32
N ILE A 202 8.71 0.56 5.14
CA ILE A 202 9.98 0.51 4.39
C ILE A 202 10.95 -0.51 5.01
N LEU A 203 11.10 -0.50 6.34
CA LEU A 203 11.91 -1.48 7.05
C LEU A 203 11.41 -2.92 6.82
N LEU A 204 10.10 -3.10 6.68
CA LEU A 204 9.45 -4.39 6.42
C LEU A 204 9.37 -4.77 4.93
N VAL A 205 9.57 -3.84 4.00
CA VAL A 205 9.63 -4.13 2.55
C VAL A 205 10.73 -5.15 2.26
N ALA A 206 11.93 -4.96 2.80
CA ALA A 206 13.06 -5.86 2.59
C ALA A 206 12.75 -7.33 2.95
N PRO A 207 12.29 -7.66 4.18
CA PRO A 207 11.93 -9.04 4.50
C PRO A 207 10.74 -9.56 3.68
N ILE A 208 9.74 -8.73 3.37
CA ILE A 208 8.59 -9.14 2.54
C ILE A 208 9.04 -9.53 1.12
N LEU A 209 9.89 -8.71 0.49
CA LEU A 209 10.43 -8.98 -0.84
C LEU A 209 11.33 -10.23 -0.87
N ARG A 210 12.06 -10.50 0.21
CA ARG A 210 12.83 -11.74 0.33
C ARG A 210 11.94 -12.97 0.37
N VAL A 211 10.82 -12.92 1.10
CA VAL A 211 9.83 -13.99 1.09
C VAL A 211 9.19 -14.13 -0.30
N ALA A 212 8.85 -13.02 -0.97
CA ALA A 212 8.38 -13.04 -2.36
C ALA A 212 9.37 -13.74 -3.30
N TYR A 213 10.66 -13.45 -3.15
CA TYR A 213 11.73 -14.05 -3.94
C TYR A 213 11.99 -15.53 -3.62
N MET A 214 11.80 -15.97 -2.37
CA MET A 214 11.84 -17.40 -2.01
C MET A 214 10.69 -18.17 -2.64
N LEU A 215 9.49 -17.57 -2.66
CA LEU A 215 8.28 -18.17 -3.22
C LEU A 215 8.21 -18.03 -4.75
N ARG A 216 9.28 -17.53 -5.41
CA ARG A 216 9.30 -17.24 -6.83
C ARG A 216 8.89 -18.45 -7.67
N GLY A 217 8.13 -18.19 -8.73
CA GLY A 217 7.51 -19.22 -9.57
C GLY A 217 6.14 -19.70 -9.08
N GLY A 218 5.81 -19.47 -7.80
CA GLY A 218 4.47 -19.70 -7.26
C GLY A 218 3.53 -18.51 -7.44
N ARG A 219 2.22 -18.76 -7.35
CA ARG A 219 1.19 -17.69 -7.42
C ARG A 219 1.24 -16.75 -6.22
N LEU A 220 1.63 -17.27 -5.06
CA LEU A 220 1.79 -16.48 -3.84
C LEU A 220 2.93 -15.45 -3.94
N ALA A 221 3.96 -15.67 -4.77
CA ALA A 221 5.01 -14.68 -4.97
C ALA A 221 4.44 -13.33 -5.44
N TRP A 222 3.44 -13.36 -6.33
CA TRP A 222 2.84 -12.14 -6.88
C TRP A 222 2.07 -11.33 -5.84
N VAL A 223 1.48 -11.98 -4.84
CA VAL A 223 0.85 -11.30 -3.69
C VAL A 223 1.90 -10.46 -2.97
N TRP A 224 3.04 -11.07 -2.66
CA TRP A 224 4.09 -10.42 -1.90
C TRP A 224 4.88 -9.39 -2.70
N TRP A 225 5.02 -9.59 -4.02
CA TRP A 225 5.54 -8.56 -4.91
C TRP A 225 4.62 -7.34 -4.94
N ALA A 226 3.31 -7.52 -5.11
CA ALA A 226 2.37 -6.42 -5.11
C ALA A 226 2.36 -5.66 -3.76
N MET A 227 2.39 -6.38 -2.63
CA MET A 227 2.52 -5.74 -1.30
C MET A 227 3.85 -5.01 -1.11
N GLY A 228 4.97 -5.62 -1.51
CA GLY A 228 6.29 -4.99 -1.40
C GLY A 228 6.43 -3.74 -2.28
N VAL A 229 5.93 -3.80 -3.51
CA VAL A 229 5.88 -2.65 -4.43
C VAL A 229 4.95 -1.57 -3.88
N SER A 230 3.78 -1.94 -3.35
CA SER A 230 2.90 -0.99 -2.66
C SER A 230 3.66 -0.22 -1.58
N GLY A 231 4.40 -0.91 -0.70
CA GLY A 231 5.19 -0.27 0.35
C GLY A 231 6.33 0.60 -0.20
N ALA A 232 7.02 0.15 -1.25
CA ALA A 232 8.08 0.93 -1.88
C ALA A 232 7.56 2.22 -2.55
N VAL A 233 6.36 2.19 -3.14
CA VAL A 233 5.74 3.38 -3.75
C VAL A 233 5.41 4.45 -2.71
N TRP A 234 5.01 4.07 -1.49
CA TRP A 234 4.77 5.01 -0.40
C TRP A 234 6.02 5.82 -0.02
N LEU A 235 7.21 5.19 -0.03
CA LEU A 235 8.49 5.89 0.17
C LEU A 235 8.66 7.06 -0.83
N PHE A 236 8.38 6.81 -2.11
CA PHE A 236 8.50 7.85 -3.14
C PHE A 236 7.40 8.91 -3.01
N TYR A 237 6.20 8.51 -2.60
CA TYR A 237 5.12 9.43 -2.31
C TYR A 237 5.48 10.38 -1.15
N ASP A 238 6.14 9.90 -0.10
CA ASP A 238 6.56 10.75 1.02
C ASP A 238 7.72 11.66 0.66
N ALA A 239 8.66 11.17 -0.15
CA ALA A 239 9.76 11.95 -0.67
C ALA A 239 9.33 12.99 -1.74
N ARG A 240 8.05 13.06 -2.11
CA ARG A 240 7.58 13.85 -3.26
C ARG A 240 8.00 15.32 -3.22
N GLU A 241 7.99 15.94 -2.05
CA GLU A 241 8.33 17.37 -1.90
C GLU A 241 9.82 17.63 -2.18
N TRP A 242 10.68 16.63 -1.97
CA TRP A 242 12.13 16.74 -2.25
C TRP A 242 12.50 16.23 -3.62
N LEU A 243 11.72 15.29 -4.16
CA LEU A 243 11.92 14.78 -5.51
C LEU A 243 11.43 15.79 -6.56
N ALA A 244 10.38 16.56 -6.26
CA ALA A 244 9.80 17.50 -7.21
C ALA A 244 10.79 18.53 -7.79
N PRO A 245 11.68 19.18 -7.00
CA PRO A 245 12.70 20.09 -7.55
C PRO A 245 13.77 19.41 -8.42
N LEU A 246 13.89 18.07 -8.36
CA LEU A 246 14.83 17.30 -9.18
C LEU A 246 14.25 16.92 -10.54
N LEU A 247 12.93 17.08 -10.73
CA LEU A 247 12.24 16.80 -11.98
C LEU A 247 12.23 18.06 -12.86
N PRO A 248 12.27 17.90 -14.20
CA PRO A 248 12.17 19.03 -15.11
C PRO A 248 10.77 19.67 -15.01
N GLY A 249 10.73 21.00 -15.16
CA GLY A 249 9.48 21.77 -15.19
C GLY A 249 9.18 22.50 -13.88
N ASN A 250 7.88 22.76 -13.62
CA ASN A 250 7.44 23.47 -12.43
C ASN A 250 7.41 22.51 -11.21
N PRO A 251 8.11 22.81 -10.11
CA PRO A 251 8.10 21.97 -8.91
C PRO A 251 6.70 21.72 -8.32
N ALA A 252 5.78 22.68 -8.41
CA ALA A 252 4.42 22.49 -7.90
C ALA A 252 3.65 21.44 -8.69
N GLU A 253 3.75 21.48 -10.02
CA GLU A 253 3.16 20.47 -10.91
C GLU A 253 3.82 19.09 -10.68
N ALA A 254 5.14 19.07 -10.49
CA ALA A 254 5.85 17.84 -10.17
C ALA A 254 5.38 17.20 -8.85
N VAL A 255 5.08 17.99 -7.81
CA VAL A 255 4.48 17.47 -6.57
C VAL A 255 3.11 16.83 -6.84
N GLU A 256 2.28 17.43 -7.70
CA GLU A 256 0.97 16.88 -8.07
C GLU A 256 1.09 15.58 -8.87
N LEU A 257 2.04 15.49 -9.80
CA LEU A 257 2.34 14.24 -10.51
C LEU A 257 2.80 13.15 -9.54
N LEU A 258 3.73 13.48 -8.64
CA LEU A 258 4.20 12.52 -7.63
C LEU A 258 3.11 12.14 -6.63
N ARG A 259 2.08 12.97 -6.43
CA ARG A 259 0.91 12.63 -5.60
C ARG A 259 0.14 11.42 -6.15
N THR A 260 0.22 11.14 -7.46
CA THR A 260 -0.39 9.95 -8.07
C THR A 260 0.18 8.64 -7.52
N LEU A 261 1.40 8.64 -6.97
CA LEU A 261 2.02 7.47 -6.34
C LEU A 261 1.17 6.90 -5.20
N ARG A 262 0.44 7.73 -4.45
CA ARG A 262 -0.53 7.25 -3.45
C ARG A 262 -1.56 6.30 -4.05
N THR A 263 -2.07 6.64 -5.23
CA THR A 263 -3.06 5.80 -5.92
C THR A 263 -2.45 4.51 -6.45
N SER A 264 -1.17 4.54 -6.84
CA SER A 264 -0.41 3.34 -7.20
C SER A 264 -0.26 2.39 -6.01
N GLY A 265 0.10 2.91 -4.83
CA GLY A 265 0.22 2.14 -3.61
C GLY A 265 -1.09 1.43 -3.25
N LEU A 266 -2.21 2.17 -3.21
CA LEU A 266 -3.53 1.60 -2.91
C LEU A 266 -3.99 0.58 -3.96
N ALA A 267 -3.78 0.84 -5.25
CA ALA A 267 -4.13 -0.10 -6.31
C ALA A 267 -3.33 -1.41 -6.20
N MET A 268 -2.04 -1.32 -5.87
CA MET A 268 -1.19 -2.49 -5.65
C MET A 268 -1.60 -3.29 -4.41
N LEU A 269 -2.03 -2.62 -3.33
CA LEU A 269 -2.58 -3.28 -2.14
C LEU A 269 -3.87 -4.06 -2.48
N GLY A 270 -4.80 -3.43 -3.21
CA GLY A 270 -6.02 -4.09 -3.68
C GLY A 270 -5.72 -5.29 -4.59
N LEU A 271 -4.79 -5.13 -5.52
CA LEU A 271 -4.31 -6.21 -6.38
C LEU A 271 -3.74 -7.37 -5.54
N ALA A 272 -2.91 -7.09 -4.53
CA ALA A 272 -2.34 -8.10 -3.66
C ALA A 272 -3.44 -8.97 -3.01
N GLY A 273 -4.51 -8.34 -2.53
CA GLY A 273 -5.65 -9.05 -1.95
C GLY A 273 -6.37 -9.96 -2.95
N TRP A 274 -6.63 -9.47 -4.17
CA TRP A 274 -7.22 -10.30 -5.23
C TRP A 274 -6.35 -11.48 -5.64
N LEU A 275 -5.03 -11.28 -5.71
CA LEU A 275 -4.07 -12.34 -5.99
C LEU A 275 -4.05 -13.39 -4.88
N GLN A 276 -4.17 -12.98 -3.62
CA GLN A 276 -4.24 -13.90 -2.47
C GLN A 276 -5.48 -14.80 -2.58
N ARG A 277 -6.67 -14.22 -2.76
CA ARG A 277 -7.91 -14.98 -2.98
C ARG A 277 -7.76 -15.97 -4.13
N SER A 278 -7.22 -15.50 -5.25
CA SER A 278 -7.05 -16.31 -6.47
C SER A 278 -6.09 -17.48 -6.29
N ALA A 279 -5.03 -17.30 -5.49
CA ALA A 279 -4.08 -18.35 -5.16
C ALA A 279 -4.75 -19.45 -4.32
N LEU A 280 -5.48 -19.08 -3.26
CA LEU A 280 -6.17 -20.02 -2.37
C LEU A 280 -7.27 -20.82 -3.10
N ALA A 281 -8.12 -20.16 -3.88
CA ALA A 281 -9.17 -20.82 -4.66
C ALA A 281 -8.62 -21.82 -5.70
N SER A 282 -7.35 -21.67 -6.08
CA SER A 282 -6.71 -22.60 -7.01
C SER A 282 -6.10 -23.80 -6.29
N ALA A 283 -5.52 -23.59 -5.10
CA ALA A 283 -5.02 -24.66 -4.26
C ALA A 283 -6.16 -25.60 -3.81
N GLN A 284 -7.30 -25.04 -3.38
CA GLN A 284 -8.47 -25.82 -2.97
C GLN A 284 -9.02 -26.70 -4.11
N ARG A 285 -9.05 -26.18 -5.35
CA ARG A 285 -9.48 -26.98 -6.51
C ARG A 285 -8.54 -28.14 -6.81
N GLN A 286 -7.23 -27.95 -6.61
CA GLN A 286 -6.25 -29.00 -6.80
C GLN A 286 -6.39 -30.09 -5.74
N SER A 287 -6.57 -29.72 -4.46
CA SER A 287 -6.76 -30.70 -3.39
C SER A 287 -8.04 -31.52 -3.56
N HIS A 288 -9.14 -30.92 -4.02
CA HIS A 288 -10.38 -31.67 -4.29
C HIS A 288 -10.24 -32.64 -5.48
N ALA A 289 -9.48 -32.28 -6.52
CA ALA A 289 -9.27 -33.15 -7.67
C ALA A 289 -8.41 -34.39 -7.32
N GLU A 290 -7.42 -34.22 -6.43
CA GLU A 290 -6.55 -35.32 -6.00
C GLU A 290 -7.28 -36.36 -5.13
N VAL A 291 -8.18 -35.90 -4.24
CA VAL A 291 -9.02 -36.80 -3.42
C VAL A 291 -10.04 -37.57 -4.28
N ALA A 292 -10.44 -37.03 -5.43
CA ALA A 292 -11.45 -37.64 -6.30
C ALA A 292 -10.89 -38.74 -7.24
N LEU A 293 -9.56 -38.87 -7.37
CA LEU A 293 -8.94 -39.93 -8.16
C LEU A 293 -8.69 -41.15 -7.25
N PRO A 294 -9.41 -42.28 -7.44
CA PRO A 294 -9.11 -43.51 -6.72
C PRO A 294 -7.68 -43.93 -7.07
N THR A 295 -6.85 -44.18 -6.05
CA THR A 295 -5.55 -44.82 -6.23
C THR A 295 -5.79 -46.25 -6.74
N ALA A 296 -5.77 -46.41 -8.06
CA ALA A 296 -5.78 -47.69 -8.75
C ALA A 296 -4.38 -48.30 -8.79
#